data_AF-A0A538L018-F1
#
_entry.id   AF-A0A538L018-F1
#
_cell.length_a   1.000
_cell.length_b   1.000
_cell.length_c   1.000
_cell.angle_alpha   90.00
_cell.angle_beta   90.00
_cell.angle_gamma   90.00
#
_symmetry.space_group_name_H-M   'P 1'
#
loop_
_entity.id
_entity.type
_entity.pdbx_description
1 polymer ?
#
loop_
_entity_poly.entity_id
_entity_poly.type
_entity_poly.pdbx_seq_one_letter_code
_entity_poly.pdbx_strand_id
1 'polypeptide(L)' 'MEFIARPEPDPEAREAIALALERLLEAGELPPAYGSCWRAEGIAENLDSEDEAPAGRRSAQA' A
#
# COMPACT_ATOMS: atom_id res chain seq x y z
N MET A 1 -10.54 21.40 -8.70
CA MET A 1 -10.70 19.97 -9.03
C MET A 1 -9.87 19.21 -8.02
N GLU A 2 -10.50 18.42 -7.16
CA GLU A 2 -9.82 17.70 -6.09
C GLU A 2 -9.25 16.39 -6.65
N PHE A 3 -7.94 16.19 -6.55
CA PHE A 3 -7.26 15.01 -7.06
C PHE A 3 -7.13 14.00 -5.92
N ILE A 4 -7.91 12.94 -5.94
CA ILE A 4 -7.81 11.87 -4.94
C ILE A 4 -6.60 11.01 -5.34
N ALA A 5 -5.46 11.25 -4.71
CA ALA A 5 -4.21 10.55 -5.00
C ALA A 5 -4.25 9.05 -4.69
N ARG A 6 -5.20 8.62 -3.83
CA ARG A 6 -5.31 7.22 -3.40
C ARG A 6 -6.77 6.87 -3.12
N PRO A 7 -7.54 6.42 -4.13
CA PRO A 7 -8.88 5.91 -3.86
C PRO A 7 -8.75 4.70 -2.94
N GLU A 8 -9.42 4.76 -1.78
CA GLU A 8 -9.49 3.60 -0.88
C GLU A 8 -10.28 2.50 -1.59
N PRO A 9 -9.74 1.28 -1.72
CA PRO A 9 -10.47 0.19 -2.33
C PRO A 9 -11.71 -0.17 -1.50
N ASP A 10 -12.80 -0.50 -2.19
CA ASP A 10 -14.00 -1.02 -1.54
C ASP A 10 -13.72 -2.41 -0.90
N PRO A 11 -14.65 -2.94 -0.07
CA PRO A 11 -14.44 -4.23 0.59
C PRO A 11 -14.13 -5.39 -0.37
N GLU A 12 -14.83 -5.48 -1.51
CA GLU A 12 -14.65 -6.56 -2.48
C GLU A 12 -13.28 -6.46 -3.15
N ALA A 13 -12.87 -5.26 -3.54
CA ALA A 13 -11.54 -4.99 -4.08
C ALA A 13 -10.43 -5.34 -3.08
N ARG A 14 -10.63 -5.06 -1.79
CA ARG A 14 -9.67 -5.42 -0.73
C ARG A 14 -9.51 -6.93 -0.59
N GLU A 15 -10.61 -7.68 -0.58
CA GLU A 15 -10.58 -9.14 -0.53
C GLU A 15 -9.89 -9.74 -1.76
N ALA A 16 -10.20 -9.22 -2.95
CA ALA A 16 -9.56 -9.65 -4.20
C ALA A 16 -8.04 -9.41 -4.18
N ILE A 17 -7.60 -8.24 -3.69
CA ILE A 17 -6.18 -7.90 -3.55
C ILE A 17 -5.50 -8.85 -2.55
N ALA A 18 -6.13 -9.10 -1.39
CA ALA A 18 -5.57 -10.00 -0.38
C ALA A 18 -5.37 -11.42 -0.93
N LEU A 19 -6.39 -11.98 -1.59
CA LEU A 19 -6.31 -13.31 -2.20
C LEU A 19 -5.24 -13.39 -3.30
N ALA A 20 -5.11 -12.35 -4.11
CA ALA A 20 -4.08 -12.29 -5.15
C ALA A 20 -2.67 -12.27 -4.56
N LEU A 21 -2.47 -11.53 -3.46
CA LEU A 21 -1.19 -11.48 -2.75
C LEU A 21 -0.86 -12.81 -2.09
N GLU A 22 -1.82 -13.47 -1.45
CA GLU A 22 -1.63 -14.80 -0.86
C GLU A 22 -1.13 -15.81 -1.90
N ARG A 23 -1.81 -15.88 -3.05
CA ARG A 23 -1.41 -16.76 -4.17
C ARG A 23 -0.03 -16.44 -4.72
N LEU A 24 0.30 -15.14 -4.83
CA LEU A 24 1.59 -14.69 -5.32
C LEU A 24 2.73 -15.12 -4.38
N LEU A 25 2.51 -15.00 -3.07
CA LEU A 25 3.50 -15.34 -2.05
C LEU A 25 3.64 -16.86 -1.87
N GLU A 26 2.53 -17.61 -1.99
CA GLU A 26 2.53 -19.08 -1.93
C GLU A 26 3.29 -19.71 -3.11
N ALA A 27 3.20 -19.12 -4.30
CA ALA A 27 3.91 -19.60 -5.50
C ALA A 27 5.44 -19.52 -5.38
N GLY A 28 5.98 -18.78 -4.41
CA GLY A 28 7.42 -18.70 -4.11
C GLY A 28 8.29 -17.96 -5.15
N GLU A 29 7.76 -17.68 -6.33
CA GLU A 29 8.43 -16.91 -7.38
C GLU A 29 7.80 -15.52 -7.51
N LEU A 30 8.50 -14.52 -6.99
CA LEU A 30 8.12 -13.13 -7.21
C LEU A 30 8.37 -12.76 -8.68
N PRO A 31 7.46 -11.99 -9.32
CA PRO A 31 7.71 -11.46 -10.64
C PRO A 31 9.04 -10.69 -10.65
N PRO A 32 9.87 -10.78 -11.71
CA PRO A 32 11.19 -10.17 -11.73
C PRO A 32 11.20 -8.66 -11.39
N ALA A 33 10.13 -7.95 -11.72
CA ALA A 33 9.94 -6.55 -11.37
C ALA A 33 9.91 -6.30 -9.84
N TYR A 34 9.37 -7.25 -9.06
CA TYR A 34 9.32 -7.15 -7.60
C TYR A 34 10.67 -7.43 -6.92
N GLY A 35 11.60 -8.09 -7.61
CA GLY A 35 12.98 -8.27 -7.16
C GLY A 35 13.94 -7.18 -7.64
N SER A 36 13.45 -6.19 -8.39
CA SER A 36 14.28 -5.12 -8.95
C SER A 36 14.82 -4.19 -7.86
N CYS A 37 16.07 -3.71 -8.03
CA CYS A 37 16.62 -2.66 -7.16
C CYS A 37 15.73 -1.41 -7.12
N TRP A 38 15.06 -1.07 -8.23
CA TRP A 38 14.12 0.05 -8.29
C TRP A 38 12.96 -0.07 -7.31
N ARG A 39 12.50 -1.30 -7.02
CA ARG A 39 11.46 -1.51 -6.01
C ARG A 39 12.00 -1.26 -4.60
N ALA A 40 13.21 -1.72 -4.30
CA ALA A 40 13.84 -1.48 -3.00
C ALA A 40 14.09 0.02 -2.78
N GLU A 41 14.68 0.71 -3.77
CA GLU A 41 14.93 2.16 -3.71
C GLU A 41 13.62 2.96 -3.59
N GLY A 42 12.59 2.60 -4.36
CA GLY A 42 11.29 3.28 -4.27
C GLY A 42 10.57 3.03 -2.94
N ILE A 43 10.73 1.87 -2.32
CA ILE A 43 10.20 1.62 -0.97
C ILE A 43 10.97 2.47 0.05
N ALA A 44 12.30 2.50 -0.03
CA ALA A 44 13.14 3.30 0.86
C ALA A 44 12.79 4.80 0.76
N GLU A 45 12.66 5.35 -0.45
CA GLU A 45 12.24 6.73 -0.69
C GLU A 45 10.91 7.08 -0.01
N ASN A 46 9.94 6.15 -0.04
CA ASN A 46 8.62 6.36 0.57
C ASN A 46 8.59 6.11 2.08
N LEU A 47 9.58 5.40 2.64
CA LEU A 47 9.65 5.06 4.07
C LEU A 47 10.62 5.94 4.87
N ASP A 48 11.64 6.53 4.21
CA ASP A 48 12.61 7.44 4.83
C ASP A 48 12.03 8.85 5.09
N SER A 49 10.79 9.09 4.67
CA SER A 49 10.00 10.23 5.14
C SER A 49 9.43 9.91 6.52
N GLU A 50 10.25 10.03 7.57
CA GLU A 50 9.77 10.01 8.95
C GLU A 50 8.66 11.07 9.13
N ASP A 51 7.45 10.59 9.43
CA ASP A 51 6.41 11.27 10.19
C ASP A 51 6.13 12.77 9.91
N GLU A 52 5.33 13.04 8.89
CA GLU A 52 4.19 13.96 9.05
C GLU A 52 2.89 13.25 8.63
N ALA A 53 2.56 12.15 9.30
CA ALA A 53 1.14 11.83 9.46
C ALA A 53 0.51 12.97 10.29
N PRO A 54 -0.47 13.74 9.79
CA PRO A 54 -1.09 14.78 10.60
C PRO A 54 -1.76 14.12 11.80
N ALA A 55 -1.18 14.38 12.97
CA ALA A 55 -1.71 13.93 14.25
C ALA A 55 -3.17 14.38 14.39
N GLY A 56 -4.04 13.41 14.60
CA GLY A 56 -5.31 13.61 15.30
C GLY A 56 -6.42 14.31 14.52
N ARG A 57 -7.36 13.51 14.01
CA ARG A 57 -8.79 13.72 14.32
C ARG A 57 -9.44 12.38 14.63
N ARG A 58 -9.18 11.86 15.84
CA ARG A 58 -10.20 11.08 16.55
C ARG A 58 -11.26 12.08 17.01
N SER A 59 -12.29 12.29 16.21
CA SER A 59 -13.54 12.85 16.72
C SER A 59 -14.42 11.67 17.12
N ALA A 60 -14.29 11.26 18.38
CA ALA A 60 -15.42 10.68 19.08
C ALA A 60 -16.46 11.80 19.27
N GLN A 61 -17.65 11.62 18.72
CA GLN A 61 -18.84 12.40 19.06
C GLN A 61 -20.04 11.49 18.70
N ALA A 62 -20.52 10.69 19.65
CA ALA A 62 -21.52 10.98 20.69
C ALA A 62 -22.86 10.39 20.28
#